data_AF-A0A9N9U2V1-F1
#
_entry.id   AF-A0A9N9U2V1-F1
#
_cell.length_a   1.000
_cell.length_b   1.000
_cell.length_c   1.000
_cell.angle_alpha   90.00
_cell.angle_beta   90.00
_cell.angle_gamma   90.00
#
_symmetry.space_group_name_H-M   'P 1'
#
loop_
_entity.id
_entity.type
_entity.pdbx_description
1 polymer ?
#
loop_
_entity_poly.entity_id
_entity_poly.type
_entity_poly.pdbx_seq_one_letter_code
_entity_poly.pdbx_strand_id
1 'polypeptide(L)'
;MSSSQTRGVPLFNLPDDVGYRLIELPPELQTLLESDQAPVLTLESSPSSALLRTADKTYALRQKNTSNALIILKPHTPDPSNPEEGMALISTIKETVDLEAVKDPATVLEPAGPAKNTGSKGKWHERFGRNR
;
A
#
# COMPACT_ATOMS: atom_id res chain seq x y z
N MET A 1 30.37 -39.70 4.91
CA MET A 1 30.61 -38.25 4.82
C MET A 1 29.64 -37.68 3.79
N SER A 2 28.46 -37.21 4.19
CA SER A 2 27.54 -36.51 3.28
C SER A 2 27.21 -35.18 3.92
N SER A 3 27.91 -34.13 3.49
CA SER A 3 27.65 -32.77 3.92
C SER A 3 26.42 -32.27 3.15
N SER A 4 25.27 -32.21 3.83
CA SER A 4 24.10 -31.50 3.34
C SER A 4 24.46 -30.01 3.22
N GLN A 5 24.96 -29.60 2.06
CA GLN A 5 25.12 -28.19 1.73
C GLN A 5 23.72 -27.62 1.53
N THR A 6 23.25 -26.83 2.49
CA THR A 6 22.07 -25.98 2.35
C THR A 6 22.34 -25.00 1.22
N ARG A 7 21.95 -25.35 -0.01
CA ARG A 7 22.07 -24.47 -1.18
C ARG A 7 21.02 -23.37 -1.03
N GLY A 8 21.43 -22.21 -0.51
CA GLY A 8 20.58 -21.04 -0.43
C GLY A 8 20.20 -20.54 -1.83
N VAL A 9 19.07 -19.84 -1.94
CA VAL A 9 18.68 -19.14 -3.17
C VAL A 9 19.43 -17.80 -3.21
N PRO A 10 20.24 -17.51 -4.25
CA PRO A 10 20.91 -16.23 -4.40
C PRO A 10 19.91 -15.07 -4.44
N LEU A 11 20.25 -13.96 -3.78
CA LEU A 11 19.46 -12.74 -3.76
C LEU A 11 20.27 -11.58 -4.35
N PHE A 12 19.77 -10.99 -5.42
CA PHE A 12 20.37 -9.87 -6.13
C PHE A 12 19.64 -8.57 -5.77
N ASN A 13 20.36 -7.49 -5.50
CA ASN A 13 19.75 -6.18 -5.27
C ASN A 13 19.67 -5.41 -6.60
N LEU A 14 18.49 -5.41 -7.24
CA LEU A 14 18.25 -4.87 -8.57
C LEU A 14 16.95 -4.04 -8.58
N PRO A 15 16.92 -2.89 -7.87
CA PRO A 15 15.74 -2.04 -7.84
C PRO A 15 15.43 -1.51 -9.23
N ASP A 16 14.14 -1.43 -9.58
CA ASP A 16 13.70 -0.81 -10.82
C ASP A 16 12.94 0.51 -10.56
N ASP A 17 12.83 1.33 -11.60
CA ASP A 17 12.23 2.67 -11.52
C ASP A 17 10.71 2.66 -11.75
N VAL A 18 10.06 1.50 -11.60
CA VAL A 18 8.61 1.34 -11.84
C VAL A 18 7.77 2.04 -10.77
N GLY A 19 8.31 2.17 -9.55
CA GLY A 19 7.61 2.84 -8.45
C GLY A 19 6.44 2.04 -7.88
N TYR A 20 6.65 0.73 -7.65
CA TYR A 20 5.63 -0.17 -7.12
C TYR A 20 4.94 0.36 -5.85
N ARG A 21 3.63 0.12 -5.75
CA ARG A 21 2.78 0.42 -4.59
C ARG A 21 1.89 -0.78 -4.32
N LEU A 22 1.60 -1.04 -3.05
CA LEU A 22 0.72 -2.13 -2.63
C LEU A 22 -0.63 -1.56 -2.21
N ILE A 23 -1.71 -2.12 -2.77
CA ILE A 23 -3.09 -1.76 -2.44
C ILE A 23 -3.73 -2.97 -1.74
N GLU A 24 -4.33 -2.74 -0.58
CA GLU A 24 -5.09 -3.75 0.17
C GLU A 24 -6.50 -3.87 -0.45
N LEU A 25 -6.81 -5.04 -1.00
CA LEU A 25 -8.08 -5.29 -1.70
C LEU A 25 -9.14 -5.85 -0.73
N PRO A 26 -10.31 -5.20 -0.63
CA PRO A 26 -11.50 -5.79 -0.02
C PRO A 26 -11.89 -7.12 -0.71
N PRO A 27 -12.43 -8.11 0.03
CA PRO A 27 -12.76 -9.42 -0.53
C PRO A 27 -13.69 -9.37 -1.74
N GLU A 28 -14.64 -8.43 -1.75
CA GLU A 28 -15.55 -8.25 -2.87
C GLU A 28 -14.85 -7.72 -4.13
N LEU A 29 -13.83 -6.86 -3.97
CA LEU A 29 -13.04 -6.36 -5.10
C LEU A 29 -12.08 -7.41 -5.63
N GLN A 30 -11.48 -8.21 -4.74
CA GLN A 30 -10.67 -9.35 -5.15
C GLN A 30 -11.50 -10.33 -5.98
N THR A 31 -12.67 -10.73 -5.49
CA THR A 31 -13.58 -11.65 -6.20
C THR A 31 -13.99 -11.09 -7.56
N LEU A 32 -14.24 -9.78 -7.64
CA LEU A 32 -14.60 -9.09 -8.87
C LEU A 32 -13.45 -9.10 -9.90
N LEU A 33 -12.21 -8.85 -9.45
CA LEU A 33 -11.02 -8.86 -10.29
C LEU A 33 -10.61 -10.26 -10.78
N GLU A 34 -10.89 -11.30 -9.98
CA GLU A 34 -10.62 -12.69 -10.33
C GLU A 34 -11.73 -13.32 -11.21
N SER A 35 -12.84 -12.62 -11.44
CA SER A 35 -13.96 -13.12 -12.24
C SER A 35 -13.69 -13.08 -13.75
N ASP A 36 -14.37 -13.93 -14.51
CA ASP A 36 -14.29 -13.98 -15.99
C ASP A 36 -14.74 -12.67 -16.68
N GLN A 37 -15.43 -11.79 -15.94
CA GLN A 37 -15.89 -10.48 -16.39
C GLN A 37 -15.27 -9.37 -15.52
N ALA A 38 -13.95 -9.43 -15.31
CA ALA A 38 -13.22 -8.43 -14.55
C ALA A 38 -13.44 -7.02 -15.14
N PRO A 39 -14.02 -6.08 -14.38
CA PRO A 39 -14.28 -4.74 -14.86
C PRO A 39 -13.01 -3.89 -14.86
N VAL A 40 -13.00 -2.83 -15.68
CA VAL A 40 -11.93 -1.83 -15.66
C VAL A 40 -12.07 -0.97 -14.41
N LEU A 41 -11.04 -0.96 -13.58
CA LEU A 41 -10.93 -0.07 -12.44
C LEU A 41 -10.37 1.29 -12.88
N THR A 42 -10.95 2.38 -12.40
CA THR A 42 -10.51 3.74 -12.73
C THR A 42 -10.04 4.47 -11.49
N LEU A 43 -8.91 5.18 -11.61
CA LEU A 43 -8.39 6.06 -10.57
C LEU A 43 -8.72 7.50 -10.94
N GLU A 44 -9.45 8.17 -10.06
CA GLU A 44 -9.82 9.57 -10.20
C GLU A 44 -9.19 10.41 -9.08
N SER A 45 -8.75 11.61 -9.42
CA SER A 45 -8.29 12.58 -8.42
C SER A 45 -9.49 13.37 -7.89
N SER A 46 -9.58 13.52 -6.57
CA SER A 46 -10.49 14.44 -5.90
C SER A 46 -9.69 15.47 -5.08
N PRO A 47 -10.32 16.58 -4.64
CA PRO A 47 -9.63 17.62 -3.89
C PRO A 47 -8.96 17.14 -2.59
N SER A 48 -9.47 16.06 -1.99
CA SER A 48 -9.04 15.57 -0.67
C SER A 48 -8.29 14.24 -0.73
N SER A 49 -8.49 13.43 -1.78
CA SER A 49 -7.89 12.09 -1.91
C SER A 49 -7.99 11.54 -3.34
N ALA A 50 -7.25 10.48 -3.65
CA ALA A 50 -7.51 9.69 -4.85
C ALA A 50 -8.67 8.71 -4.59
N LEU A 51 -9.46 8.45 -5.62
CA LEU A 51 -10.60 7.53 -5.59
C LEU A 51 -10.39 6.38 -6.57
N LEU A 52 -10.71 5.16 -6.15
CA LEU A 52 -10.84 3.99 -7.00
C LEU A 52 -12.32 3.74 -7.27
N ARG A 53 -12.71 3.73 -8.54
CA ARG A 53 -14.07 3.46 -8.98
C ARG A 53 -14.21 2.11 -9.65
N THR A 54 -15.24 1.38 -9.23
CA THR A 54 -15.81 0.23 -9.92
C THR A 54 -17.12 0.62 -10.60
N ALA A 55 -17.77 -0.33 -11.27
CA ALA A 55 -19.07 -0.10 -11.90
C ALA A 55 -20.15 0.35 -10.90
N ASP A 56 -20.05 -0.08 -9.64
CA ASP A 56 -21.09 0.07 -8.61
C ASP A 56 -20.62 0.78 -7.33
N LYS A 57 -19.30 0.89 -7.09
CA LYS A 57 -18.73 1.37 -5.84
C LYS A 57 -17.58 2.35 -6.06
N THR A 58 -17.36 3.19 -5.06
CA THR A 58 -16.24 4.12 -5.00
C THR A 58 -15.50 3.90 -3.69
N TYR A 59 -14.17 3.82 -3.75
CA TYR A 59 -13.28 3.64 -2.62
C TYR A 59 -12.30 4.81 -2.55
N ALA A 60 -12.15 5.42 -1.37
CA ALA A 60 -11.11 6.41 -1.13
C ALA A 60 -9.80 5.69 -0.79
N LEU A 61 -8.69 6.13 -1.41
CA LEU A 61 -7.36 5.59 -1.14
C LEU A 61 -6.79 6.23 0.12
N ARG A 62 -6.37 5.40 1.08
CA ARG A 62 -5.74 5.81 2.34
C ARG A 62 -4.34 5.24 2.44
N GLN A 63 -3.34 6.10 2.40
CA GLN A 63 -1.96 5.68 2.61
C GLN A 63 -1.71 5.39 4.10
N LYS A 64 -1.07 4.25 4.37
CA LYS A 64 -0.79 3.76 5.71
C LYS A 64 0.65 3.31 5.79
N ASN A 65 1.38 3.89 6.73
CA ASN A 65 2.77 3.50 6.96
C ASN A 65 2.82 2.14 7.68
N THR A 66 3.80 1.33 7.29
CA THR A 66 4.09 0.06 7.95
C THR A 66 5.33 0.22 8.82
N SER A 67 5.30 -0.37 10.02
CA SER A 67 6.47 -0.40 10.93
C SER A 67 7.57 -1.35 10.44
N ASN A 68 7.22 -2.26 9.53
CA ASN A 68 8.15 -3.17 8.84
C ASN A 68 8.30 -2.76 7.38
N ALA A 69 9.46 -3.08 6.80
CA ALA A 69 9.68 -2.95 5.36
C ALA A 69 9.19 -4.22 4.65
N LEU A 70 8.43 -4.05 3.56
CA LEU A 70 8.03 -5.12 2.67
C LEU A 70 8.94 -5.13 1.46
N ILE A 71 9.55 -6.28 1.17
CA ILE A 71 10.48 -6.43 0.06
C ILE A 71 9.76 -7.11 -1.10
N ILE A 72 9.70 -6.46 -2.25
CA ILE A 72 9.18 -7.05 -3.48
C ILE A 72 10.33 -7.75 -4.19
N LEU A 73 10.12 -9.02 -4.51
CA LEU A 73 11.07 -9.84 -5.24
C LEU A 73 10.46 -10.26 -6.59
N LYS A 74 11.28 -10.31 -7.63
CA LYS A 74 10.96 -11.02 -8.89
C LYS A 74 11.98 -12.12 -9.13
N PRO A 75 11.63 -13.22 -9.81
CA PRO A 75 12.62 -14.18 -10.29
C PRO A 75 13.69 -13.46 -11.12
N HIS A 76 14.97 -13.71 -10.81
CA HIS A 76 16.07 -13.23 -11.63
C HIS A 76 16.28 -14.19 -12.79
N THR A 77 16.12 -13.70 -14.02
CA THR A 77 16.41 -14.46 -15.23
C THR A 77 17.91 -14.32 -15.52
N PRO A 78 18.66 -15.42 -15.68
CA PRO A 78 20.08 -15.37 -15.97
C PRO A 78 20.36 -14.62 -17.27
N ASP A 79 21.41 -13.82 -17.27
CA ASP A 79 21.93 -13.15 -18.45
C ASP A 79 23.45 -13.42 -18.60
N PRO A 80 24.08 -13.10 -19.74
CA PRO A 80 25.51 -13.36 -19.94
C PRO A 80 26.43 -12.65 -18.94
N SER A 81 25.96 -11.59 -18.26
CA SER A 81 26.70 -10.87 -17.22
C SER A 81 26.44 -11.44 -15.81
N ASN A 82 25.31 -12.10 -15.59
CA ASN A 82 24.97 -12.80 -14.37
C ASN A 82 24.28 -14.16 -14.67
N PRO A 83 25.03 -15.26 -14.76
CA PRO A 83 24.49 -16.56 -15.17
C PRO A 83 23.76 -17.31 -14.05
N GLU A 84 23.69 -16.76 -12.84
CA GLU A 84 23.08 -17.43 -11.69
C GLU A 84 21.57 -17.21 -11.63
N GLU A 85 20.81 -18.30 -11.51
CA GLU A 85 19.38 -18.23 -11.16
C GLU A 85 19.20 -17.80 -9.69
N GLY A 86 18.20 -16.96 -9.43
CA GLY A 86 17.89 -16.54 -8.07
C GLY A 86 16.71 -15.57 -8.00
N MET A 87 16.70 -14.74 -6.97
CA MET A 87 15.67 -13.72 -6.74
C MET A 87 16.29 -12.33 -6.87
N ALA A 88 15.59 -11.41 -7.52
CA ALA A 88 15.95 -10.01 -7.59
C ALA A 88 15.06 -9.21 -6.64
N LEU A 89 15.66 -8.44 -5.74
CA LEU A 89 15.02 -7.41 -4.95
C LEU A 89 14.78 -6.20 -5.82
N ILE A 90 13.52 -5.88 -6.08
CA ILE A 90 13.12 -4.83 -7.03
C ILE A 90 12.55 -3.59 -6.36
N SER A 91 12.02 -3.74 -5.15
CA SER A 91 11.50 -2.61 -4.40
C SER A 91 11.43 -2.92 -2.92
N THR A 92 11.51 -1.86 -2.11
CA THR A 92 11.28 -1.90 -0.67
C THR A 92 10.18 -0.90 -0.35
N ILE A 93 9.06 -1.42 0.14
CA ILE A 93 7.84 -0.68 0.44
C ILE A 93 7.74 -0.46 1.95
N LYS A 94 7.42 0.77 2.35
CA LYS A 94 7.19 1.16 3.76
C LYS A 94 5.78 1.70 4.02
N GLU A 95 4.94 1.64 3.00
CA GLU A 95 3.58 2.13 3.02
C GLU A 95 2.68 1.27 2.15
N THR A 96 1.48 0.99 2.63
CA THR A 96 0.40 0.36 1.86
C THR A 96 -0.71 1.37 1.62
N VAL A 97 -1.60 1.04 0.69
CA VAL A 97 -2.79 1.83 0.38
C VAL A 97 -4.01 1.00 0.75
N ASP A 98 -4.76 1.44 1.76
CA ASP A 98 -6.03 0.86 2.15
C ASP A 98 -7.16 1.47 1.32
N LEU A 99 -8.21 0.68 1.06
CA LEU A 99 -9.40 1.11 0.33
C LEU A 99 -10.59 1.27 1.29
N GLU A 100 -11.11 2.49 1.41
CA GLU A 100 -12.25 2.82 2.26
C GLU A 100 -13.50 3.08 1.41
N ALA A 101 -14.55 2.26 1.57
CA ALA A 101 -15.77 2.39 0.80
C ALA A 101 -16.50 3.72 1.11
N VAL A 102 -16.77 4.50 0.07
CA VAL A 102 -17.48 5.77 0.15
C VAL A 102 -18.98 5.51 0.02
N LYS A 103 -19.75 5.81 1.07
CA LYS A 103 -21.21 5.62 1.07
C LYS A 103 -21.98 6.72 0.33
N ASP A 104 -21.40 7.91 0.23
CA ASP A 104 -22.00 9.06 -0.44
C ASP A 104 -20.92 9.83 -1.23
N PRO A 105 -20.96 9.88 -2.56
CA PRO A 105 -19.95 10.57 -3.36
C PRO A 105 -19.83 12.07 -3.05
N ALA A 106 -20.86 12.69 -2.44
CA ALA A 106 -20.80 14.08 -1.99
C ALA A 106 -19.83 14.29 -0.80
N THR A 107 -19.59 13.26 0.02
CA THR A 107 -18.69 13.38 1.19
C THR A 107 -17.20 13.47 0.82
N VAL A 108 -16.82 13.14 -0.42
CA VAL A 108 -15.41 13.22 -0.88
C VAL A 108 -15.07 14.59 -1.48
N LEU A 109 -16.08 15.31 -1.96
CA LEU A 109 -15.97 16.64 -2.56
C LEU A 109 -15.85 17.76 -1.52
N GLU A 110 -16.23 17.48 -0.27
CA GLU A 110 -15.99 18.41 0.83
C GLU A 110 -14.51 18.33 1.22
N PRO A 111 -13.71 19.41 1.06
CA PRO A 111 -12.42 19.48 1.73
C PRO A 111 -12.68 19.25 3.22
N ALA A 112 -11.77 18.58 3.92
CA ALA A 112 -11.87 18.41 5.37
C ALA A 112 -12.17 19.78 6.00
N GLY A 113 -13.45 20.03 6.29
CA GLY A 113 -13.88 21.25 6.94
C GLY A 113 -13.10 21.37 8.24
N PRO A 114 -12.89 22.59 8.75
CA PRO A 114 -12.07 22.81 9.94
C PRO A 114 -12.52 21.81 11.00
N ALA A 115 -11.57 20.95 11.42
CA ALA A 115 -11.82 19.90 12.40
C ALA A 115 -12.75 20.47 13.46
N LYS A 116 -13.96 19.91 13.58
CA LYS A 116 -14.88 20.31 14.65
C LYS A 116 -14.06 20.23 15.91
N ASN A 117 -13.80 21.39 16.53
CA ASN A 117 -13.11 21.48 17.82
C ASN A 117 -13.98 20.68 18.78
N THR A 118 -13.70 19.39 18.93
CA THR A 118 -14.14 18.62 20.08
C THR A 118 -13.41 19.29 21.23
N GLY A 119 -14.14 20.10 22.00
CA GLY A 119 -13.64 21.09 22.97
C GLY A 119 -12.81 20.50 24.11
N SER A 120 -11.65 19.93 23.80
CA SER A 120 -10.67 19.36 24.73
C SER A 120 -9.29 19.96 24.49
N LYS A 121 -9.21 21.26 24.19
CA LYS A 121 -7.95 22.03 24.24
C LYS A 121 -7.55 22.41 25.67
N GLY A 122 -7.83 21.56 26.66
CA GLY A 122 -7.65 21.91 28.08
C GLY A 122 -6.95 20.89 28.97
N LYS A 123 -6.86 19.60 28.62
CA LYS A 123 -6.42 18.57 29.57
C LYS A 123 -5.09 17.87 29.27
N TRP A 124 -4.48 18.14 28.11
CA TRP A 124 -3.21 17.50 27.76
C TRP A 124 -2.00 18.27 28.31
N HIS A 125 -2.04 19.61 28.26
CA HIS A 125 -0.95 20.47 28.73
C HIS A 125 -0.78 20.47 30.27
N GLU A 126 -1.82 20.14 31.04
CA GLU A 126 -1.73 20.07 32.51
C GLU A 126 -1.06 18.78 33.02
N ARG A 127 -1.07 17.68 32.24
CA ARG A 127 -0.57 16.38 32.71
C ARG A 127 0.95 16.25 32.69
N PHE A 128 1.66 17.11 31.94
CA PHE A 128 3.11 17.01 31.78
C PHE A 128 3.87 18.28 32.24
N GLY A 129 3.18 19.35 32.64
CA GLY A 129 3.82 20.59 33.11
C GLY A 129 4.11 20.64 34.61
N ARG A 130 3.64 19.66 35.40
CA ARG A 130 3.58 19.78 36.87
C ARG A 130 4.78 19.15 37.61
N ASN A 131 5.98 19.27 37.04
CA ASN A 131 7.27 19.03 37.72
C ASN A 131 8.41 19.70 36.94
N ARG A 132 8.39 21.03 36.88
CA ARG A 132 9.58 21.87 36.68
C ARG A 132 9.56 23.00 37.67
#